data_AF-A0AAU1HPX0-F1
#
_entry.id   AF-A0AAU1HPX0-F1
#
_cell.length_a   1.000
_cell.length_b   1.000
_cell.length_c   1.000
_cell.angle_alpha   90.00
_cell.angle_beta   90.00
_cell.angle_gamma   90.00
#
_symmetry.space_group_name_H-M   'P 1'
#
loop_
_entity.id
_entity.type
_entity.pdbx_description
1 polymer ?
#
loop_
_entity_poly.entity_id
_entity_poly.type
_entity_poly.pdbx_seq_one_letter_code
_entity_poly.pdbx_strand_id
1 'polypeptide(L)'
;MPTTTTTVSQNELRTMLAQRSGLAEDLLWFPVHDVPRSFGLSWPLTGKQAEEVLSQLLDRLRRVLPPPLEDEQKSLRGRYVYLSEVIDRYERCDTRRLLERIYAAGVTPARLDPCHEEYDPDSEEGWGVRPSAAPDFDGKPAWGWWRAVREAGPRPLYRMPDPYVGDREPPVDRALVLHERTGDGTGYRAALLDAVREDPRQIDCWAHLGSDAFARAETDSAALSEALGFYQTAVAVAELSLPSAFSGVLAWSEMDNRPFHRALHGLGLTWWRLGDTKKAEAVFSNSLWTNPGDNQGIRYLVDCRG
;
A
#
# COMPACT_ATOMS: atom_id res chain seq x y z
N MET A 1 -20.00 -29.82 40.13
CA MET A 1 -20.22 -29.81 38.67
C MET A 1 -18.85 -29.69 38.01
N PRO A 2 -18.31 -30.74 37.37
CA PRO A 2 -17.05 -30.60 36.66
C PRO A 2 -17.31 -29.76 35.40
N THR A 3 -16.66 -28.61 35.29
CA THR A 3 -16.60 -27.83 34.06
C THR A 3 -15.87 -28.65 33.01
N THR A 4 -16.62 -29.23 32.07
CA THR A 4 -16.07 -29.84 30.86
C THR A 4 -15.22 -28.80 30.16
N THR A 5 -13.90 -28.98 30.23
CA THR A 5 -12.96 -28.09 29.55
C THR A 5 -13.05 -28.42 28.07
N THR A 6 -13.68 -27.53 27.29
CA THR A 6 -13.75 -27.70 25.82
C THR A 6 -12.33 -27.75 25.27
N THR A 7 -12.00 -28.87 24.64
CA THR A 7 -10.73 -29.10 23.96
C THR A 7 -10.87 -28.71 22.48
N VAL A 8 -9.84 -28.07 21.93
CA VAL A 8 -9.75 -27.60 20.55
C VAL A 8 -8.68 -28.42 19.82
N SER A 9 -9.10 -29.03 18.71
CA SER A 9 -8.27 -29.78 17.79
C SER A 9 -7.54 -28.89 16.78
N GLN A 10 -6.63 -29.48 16.01
CA GLN A 10 -5.91 -28.78 14.95
C GLN A 10 -6.85 -28.22 13.87
N ASN A 11 -7.84 -29.01 13.45
CA ASN A 11 -8.79 -28.57 12.42
C ASN A 11 -9.66 -27.43 12.92
N GLU A 12 -10.14 -27.50 14.16
CA GLU A 12 -10.92 -26.41 14.76
C GLU A 12 -10.11 -25.12 14.86
N LEU A 13 -8.85 -25.18 15.30
CA LEU A 13 -7.99 -23.99 15.33
C LEU A 13 -7.78 -23.39 13.93
N ARG A 14 -7.62 -24.24 12.90
CA ARG A 14 -7.48 -23.79 11.50
C ARG A 14 -8.74 -23.07 11.02
N THR A 15 -9.91 -23.64 11.29
CA THR A 15 -11.20 -23.03 10.95
C THR A 15 -11.41 -21.71 11.70
N MET A 16 -11.08 -21.65 12.99
CA MET A 16 -11.14 -20.40 13.77
C MET A 16 -10.22 -19.32 13.18
N LEU A 17 -8.99 -19.69 12.78
CA LEU A 17 -8.04 -18.78 12.17
C LEU A 17 -8.54 -18.26 10.81
N ALA A 18 -9.07 -19.13 9.95
CA ALA A 18 -9.67 -18.74 8.67
C ALA A 18 -10.82 -17.75 8.88
N GLN A 19 -11.75 -18.06 9.79
CA GLN A 19 -12.89 -17.21 10.10
C GLN A 19 -12.48 -15.82 10.60
N ARG A 20 -11.54 -15.75 11.56
CA ARG A 20 -11.12 -14.45 12.14
C ARG A 20 -10.20 -13.64 11.24
N SER A 21 -9.41 -14.30 10.41
CA SER A 21 -8.54 -13.60 9.46
C SER A 21 -9.26 -13.18 8.19
N GLY A 22 -10.43 -13.77 7.89
CA GLY A 22 -11.16 -13.61 6.63
C GLY A 22 -10.49 -14.35 5.46
N LEU A 23 -9.51 -15.20 5.72
CA LEU A 23 -8.77 -15.95 4.70
C LEU A 23 -9.38 -17.35 4.51
N ALA A 24 -9.34 -17.85 3.28
CA ALA A 24 -9.66 -19.24 3.01
C ALA A 24 -8.63 -20.17 3.68
N GLU A 25 -9.05 -21.38 4.09
CA GLU A 25 -8.20 -22.29 4.87
C GLU A 25 -6.94 -22.74 4.11
N ASP A 26 -7.03 -22.88 2.79
CA ASP A 26 -5.92 -23.18 1.87
C ASP A 26 -4.95 -22.02 1.68
N LEU A 27 -5.39 -20.81 2.02
CA LEU A 27 -4.59 -19.57 2.00
C LEU A 27 -3.89 -19.29 3.34
N LEU A 28 -4.11 -20.10 4.37
CA LEU A 28 -3.38 -19.97 5.63
C LEU A 28 -1.93 -20.44 5.43
N TRP A 29 -0.98 -19.53 5.53
CA TRP A 29 0.46 -19.79 5.38
C TRP A 29 1.04 -20.63 6.55
N PHE A 30 0.34 -20.68 7.68
CA PHE A 30 0.85 -21.36 8.87
C PHE A 30 0.56 -22.87 8.86
N PRO A 31 1.59 -23.73 9.03
CA PRO A 31 1.37 -25.14 9.34
C PRO A 31 0.77 -25.25 10.74
N VAL A 32 -0.57 -25.21 10.84
CA VAL A 32 -1.30 -25.22 12.11
C VAL A 32 -0.92 -26.44 12.98
N HIS A 33 -0.44 -27.53 12.38
CA HIS A 33 0.03 -28.71 13.12
C HIS A 33 1.23 -28.43 14.05
N ASP A 34 2.17 -27.56 13.65
CA ASP A 34 3.38 -27.23 14.41
C ASP A 34 3.16 -26.12 15.46
N VAL A 35 1.99 -25.49 15.42
CA VAL A 35 1.65 -24.34 16.26
C VAL A 35 1.90 -24.62 17.74
N PRO A 36 1.38 -25.69 18.38
CA PRO A 36 1.60 -25.88 19.80
C PRO A 36 3.07 -25.93 20.19
N ARG A 37 3.93 -26.56 19.38
CA ARG A 37 5.38 -26.60 19.64
C ARG A 37 6.00 -25.20 19.67
N SER A 38 5.61 -24.33 18.74
CA SER A 38 6.08 -22.94 18.72
C SER A 38 5.65 -22.11 19.93
N PHE A 39 4.63 -22.57 20.66
CA PHE A 39 4.13 -21.96 21.91
C PHE A 39 4.44 -22.78 23.17
N GLY A 40 5.22 -23.87 23.08
CA GLY A 40 5.50 -24.74 24.24
C GLY A 40 4.29 -25.54 24.75
N LEU A 41 3.33 -25.83 23.88
CA LEU A 41 2.06 -26.51 24.15
C LEU A 41 1.99 -27.88 23.43
N SER A 42 1.00 -28.69 23.79
CA SER A 42 0.67 -29.96 23.14
C SER A 42 -0.81 -30.04 22.79
N TRP A 43 -1.16 -30.76 21.72
CA TRP A 43 -2.55 -31.07 21.38
C TRP A 43 -3.18 -32.06 22.38
N PRO A 44 -4.51 -32.02 22.60
CA PRO A 44 -5.44 -30.96 22.17
C PRO A 44 -5.29 -29.70 23.05
N LEU A 45 -5.57 -28.52 22.49
CA LEU A 45 -5.52 -27.28 23.25
C LEU A 45 -6.77 -27.14 24.12
N THR A 46 -6.69 -26.54 25.29
CA THR A 46 -7.88 -26.02 25.99
C THR A 46 -8.42 -24.80 25.23
N GLY A 47 -9.71 -24.47 25.39
CA GLY A 47 -10.30 -23.26 24.78
C GLY A 47 -9.50 -21.99 25.07
N LYS A 48 -8.99 -21.81 26.30
CA LYS A 48 -8.14 -20.65 26.66
C LYS A 48 -6.81 -20.65 25.91
N GLN A 49 -6.14 -21.80 25.78
CA GLN A 49 -4.90 -21.91 25.01
C GLN A 49 -5.13 -21.63 23.52
N ALA A 50 -6.23 -22.12 22.95
CA ALA A 50 -6.58 -21.88 21.56
C ALA A 50 -6.79 -20.37 21.26
N GLU A 51 -7.50 -19.65 22.14
CA GLU A 51 -7.71 -18.21 22.02
C GLU A 51 -6.40 -17.41 22.07
N GLU A 52 -5.51 -17.75 23.02
CA GLU A 52 -4.20 -17.11 23.16
C GLU A 52 -3.35 -17.30 21.90
N VAL A 53 -3.25 -18.55 21.43
CA VAL A 53 -2.53 -18.90 20.20
C VAL A 53 -3.11 -18.17 18.99
N LEU A 54 -4.44 -18.14 18.86
CA LEU A 54 -5.12 -17.49 17.75
C LEU A 54 -4.86 -15.98 17.73
N SER A 55 -4.88 -15.33 18.89
CA SER A 55 -4.56 -13.90 19.02
C SER A 55 -3.14 -13.60 18.54
N GLN A 56 -2.15 -14.39 18.98
CA GLN A 56 -0.75 -14.21 18.59
C GLN A 56 -0.51 -14.48 17.10
N LEU A 57 -1.22 -15.47 16.51
CA LEU A 57 -1.16 -15.73 15.07
C LEU A 57 -1.75 -14.57 14.26
N LEU A 58 -2.91 -14.05 14.65
CA LEU A 58 -3.55 -12.90 13.98
C LEU A 58 -2.68 -11.63 14.09
N ASP A 59 -2.07 -11.38 15.24
CA ASP A 59 -1.11 -10.29 15.40
C ASP A 59 0.06 -10.45 14.43
N ARG A 60 0.66 -11.65 14.37
CA ARG A 60 1.80 -11.92 13.48
C ARG A 60 1.45 -11.75 12.00
N LEU A 61 0.24 -12.13 11.59
CA LEU A 61 -0.24 -11.95 10.20
C LEU A 61 -0.33 -10.48 9.80
N ARG A 62 -0.69 -9.60 10.75
CA ARG A 62 -0.83 -8.17 10.49
C ARG A 62 0.47 -7.39 10.64
N ARG A 63 1.50 -7.91 11.30
CA ARG A 63 2.78 -7.20 11.45
C ARG A 63 3.40 -6.84 10.10
N VAL A 64 3.81 -5.59 10.00
CA VAL A 64 4.47 -5.06 8.80
C VAL A 64 5.83 -5.73 8.60
N LEU A 65 6.21 -5.96 7.33
CA LEU A 65 7.58 -6.35 7.01
C LEU A 65 8.46 -5.10 7.06
N PRO A 66 9.58 -5.13 7.80
CA PRO A 66 10.52 -4.01 7.78
C PRO A 66 11.06 -3.83 6.35
N PRO A 67 11.45 -2.61 5.97
CA PRO A 67 12.10 -2.40 4.69
C PRO A 67 13.42 -3.18 4.67
N PRO A 68 13.86 -3.68 3.51
CA PRO A 68 15.17 -4.30 3.40
C PRO A 68 16.23 -3.23 3.71
N LEU A 69 16.94 -3.38 4.83
CA LEU A 69 18.04 -2.53 5.37
C LEU A 69 17.59 -1.31 6.21
N GLU A 70 17.37 -1.54 7.51
CA GLU A 70 17.09 -0.49 8.52
C GLU A 70 18.28 0.46 8.80
N ASP A 71 19.52 0.02 8.55
CA ASP A 71 20.74 0.72 9.01
C ASP A 71 21.16 1.92 8.13
N GLU A 72 20.72 1.99 6.87
CA GLU A 72 21.06 3.09 5.96
C GLU A 72 20.07 4.28 6.03
N GLN A 73 18.91 4.08 6.66
CA GLN A 73 17.74 4.99 6.53
C GLN A 73 17.71 6.17 7.51
N LYS A 74 18.52 6.15 8.58
CA LYS A 74 18.41 7.08 9.72
C LYS A 74 19.02 8.48 9.49
N SER A 75 19.80 8.71 8.44
CA SER A 75 20.61 9.94 8.31
C SER A 75 20.22 10.90 7.18
N LEU A 76 19.28 10.54 6.30
CA LEU A 76 18.95 11.34 5.12
C LEU A 76 17.79 12.31 5.40
N ARG A 77 18.07 13.62 5.44
CA ARG A 77 17.04 14.65 5.28
C ARG A 77 16.63 14.68 3.81
N GLY A 78 15.33 14.57 3.53
CA GLY A 78 14.80 14.58 2.16
C GLY A 78 14.88 13.22 1.47
N ARG A 79 13.98 12.31 1.84
CA ARG A 79 13.81 11.00 1.19
C ARG A 79 12.35 10.55 1.25
N TYR A 80 12.02 9.51 0.51
CA TYR A 80 10.76 8.80 0.66
C TYR A 80 10.74 8.05 2.01
N VAL A 81 9.61 8.14 2.72
CA VAL A 81 9.35 7.45 4.00
C VAL A 81 8.53 6.20 3.73
N TYR A 82 9.05 5.01 4.00
CA TYR A 82 8.34 3.78 3.70
C TYR A 82 7.09 3.61 4.55
N LEU A 83 6.08 2.90 4.03
CA LEU A 83 4.87 2.58 4.78
C LEU A 83 5.19 1.89 6.11
N SER A 84 6.20 1.01 6.12
CA SER A 84 6.70 0.32 7.31
C SER A 84 7.33 1.22 8.38
N GLU A 85 7.67 2.46 8.04
CA GLU A 85 8.09 3.48 9.00
C GLU A 85 6.90 4.26 9.58
N VAL A 86 5.74 4.21 8.93
CA VAL A 86 4.52 4.96 9.28
C VAL A 86 3.54 4.10 10.11
N ILE A 87 3.56 2.78 9.92
CA ILE A 87 2.66 1.82 10.58
C ILE A 87 3.41 0.61 11.14
N ASP A 88 2.84 -0.01 12.17
CA ASP A 88 3.33 -1.27 12.77
C ASP A 88 2.52 -2.50 12.31
N ARG A 89 1.30 -2.28 11.82
CA ARG A 89 0.37 -3.32 11.36
C ARG A 89 -0.36 -2.93 10.09
N TYR A 90 -0.46 -3.89 9.16
CA TYR A 90 -1.40 -3.85 8.06
C TYR A 90 -2.83 -4.10 8.56
N GLU A 91 -3.78 -3.45 7.92
CA GLU A 91 -5.21 -3.61 8.18
C GLU A 91 -5.69 -4.99 7.73
N ARG A 92 -5.18 -5.48 6.60
CA ARG A 92 -5.45 -6.83 6.09
C ARG A 92 -4.47 -7.87 6.63
N CYS A 93 -4.98 -9.06 6.91
CA CYS A 93 -4.20 -10.19 7.41
C CYS A 93 -3.36 -10.89 6.33
N ASP A 94 -3.64 -10.69 5.04
CA ASP A 94 -2.90 -11.34 3.94
C ASP A 94 -1.80 -10.48 3.35
N THR A 95 -1.79 -9.15 3.56
CA THR A 95 -0.79 -8.25 2.97
C THR A 95 0.62 -8.75 3.20
N ARG A 96 1.00 -9.05 4.44
CA ARG A 96 2.32 -9.60 4.78
C ARG A 96 2.68 -10.84 3.96
N ARG A 97 1.76 -11.81 3.89
CA ARG A 97 1.97 -13.07 3.16
C ARG A 97 2.13 -12.81 1.67
N LEU A 98 1.35 -11.89 1.10
CA LEU A 98 1.47 -11.50 -0.31
C LEU A 98 2.87 -10.94 -0.59
N LEU A 99 3.37 -10.06 0.27
CA LEU A 99 4.72 -9.50 0.14
C LEU A 99 5.81 -10.57 0.25
N GLU A 100 5.73 -11.47 1.23
CA GLU A 100 6.67 -12.60 1.36
C GLU A 100 6.67 -13.49 0.11
N ARG A 101 5.49 -13.77 -0.47
CA ARG A 101 5.35 -14.53 -1.72
C ARG A 101 5.95 -13.82 -2.93
N ILE A 102 5.69 -12.52 -3.08
CA ILE A 102 6.27 -11.71 -4.16
C ILE A 102 7.79 -11.71 -4.04
N TYR A 103 8.30 -11.47 -2.84
CA TYR A 103 9.75 -11.47 -2.57
C TYR A 103 10.39 -12.82 -2.90
N ALA A 104 9.80 -13.92 -2.43
CA ALA A 104 10.30 -15.27 -2.71
C ALA A 104 10.26 -15.65 -4.20
N ALA A 105 9.27 -15.14 -4.95
CA ALA A 105 9.14 -15.35 -6.39
C ALA A 105 10.02 -14.41 -7.24
N GLY A 106 10.69 -13.44 -6.61
CA GLY A 106 11.49 -12.42 -7.28
C GLY A 106 10.72 -11.10 -7.41
N VAL A 107 11.41 -10.03 -7.00
CA VAL A 107 10.97 -8.64 -7.14
C VAL A 107 11.48 -8.08 -8.47
N THR A 108 10.60 -7.39 -9.19
CA THR A 108 11.01 -6.58 -10.35
C THR A 108 11.36 -5.17 -9.84
N PRO A 109 12.62 -4.71 -9.93
CA PRO A 109 13.00 -3.40 -9.42
C PRO A 109 12.51 -2.28 -10.36
N ALA A 110 12.23 -1.11 -9.76
CA ALA A 110 12.12 0.14 -10.49
C ALA A 110 13.47 0.47 -11.16
N ARG A 111 13.41 1.12 -12.33
CA ARG A 111 14.58 1.40 -13.18
C ARG A 111 14.72 2.89 -13.38
N LEU A 112 15.94 3.35 -13.68
CA LEU A 112 16.13 4.73 -14.13
C LEU A 112 15.39 4.95 -15.45
N ASP A 113 14.78 6.12 -15.59
CA ASP A 113 14.14 6.53 -16.84
C ASP A 113 15.22 6.64 -17.95
N PRO A 114 15.07 5.94 -19.09
CA PRO A 114 16.07 5.94 -20.14
C PRO A 114 16.06 7.20 -21.02
N CYS A 115 14.98 8.00 -20.97
CA CYS A 115 14.76 9.18 -21.81
C CYS A 115 15.10 10.49 -21.09
N HIS A 116 14.97 10.52 -19.76
CA HIS A 116 15.28 11.68 -18.94
C HIS A 116 16.08 11.24 -17.71
N GLU A 117 17.34 11.67 -17.64
CA GLU A 117 18.24 11.18 -16.57
C GLU A 117 17.87 11.75 -15.20
N GLU A 118 17.48 13.02 -15.13
CA GLU A 118 17.25 13.73 -13.86
C GLU A 118 16.07 14.71 -13.92
N TYR A 119 15.35 14.79 -12.81
CA TYR A 119 14.45 15.89 -12.47
C TYR A 119 15.29 17.02 -11.87
N ASP A 120 15.15 18.26 -12.38
CA ASP A 120 15.80 19.44 -11.83
C ASP A 120 14.74 20.45 -11.33
N PRO A 121 14.63 20.74 -10.02
CA PRO A 121 13.62 21.66 -9.49
C PRO A 121 13.81 23.13 -9.87
N ASP A 122 14.97 23.51 -10.42
CA ASP A 122 15.25 24.86 -10.89
C ASP A 122 15.12 24.99 -12.43
N SER A 123 14.80 23.90 -13.14
CA SER A 123 14.55 23.93 -14.59
C SER A 123 13.27 24.69 -14.94
N GLU A 124 13.36 25.60 -15.91
CA GLU A 124 12.21 26.34 -16.47
C GLU A 124 11.39 25.52 -17.47
N GLU A 125 11.90 24.35 -17.88
CA GLU A 125 11.28 23.45 -18.87
C GLU A 125 11.10 22.03 -18.31
N GLY A 126 10.17 21.26 -18.89
CA GLY A 126 10.01 19.82 -18.61
C GLY A 126 9.41 19.49 -17.24
N TRP A 127 9.89 18.40 -16.62
CA TRP A 127 9.40 17.90 -15.32
C TRP A 127 9.77 18.78 -14.14
N GLY A 128 10.79 19.63 -14.30
CA GLY A 128 11.34 20.52 -13.28
C GLY A 128 10.53 21.77 -12.98
N VAL A 129 9.52 22.04 -13.80
CA VAL A 129 8.71 23.24 -13.67
C VAL A 129 8.00 23.22 -12.31
N ARG A 130 8.15 24.34 -11.58
CA ARG A 130 7.37 24.65 -10.38
C ARG A 130 5.93 24.17 -10.56
N PRO A 131 5.31 23.50 -9.56
CA PRO A 131 3.90 23.10 -9.61
C PRO A 131 3.09 24.27 -10.16
N SER A 132 2.26 24.02 -11.18
CA SER A 132 1.69 25.10 -12.00
C SER A 132 1.21 26.23 -11.09
N ALA A 133 1.80 27.42 -11.30
CA ALA A 133 1.37 28.63 -10.63
C ALA A 133 0.02 29.06 -11.22
N ALA A 134 -1.02 28.24 -11.04
CA ALA A 134 -2.35 28.82 -10.87
C ALA A 134 -2.20 29.87 -9.76
N PRO A 135 -2.85 31.05 -9.89
CA PRO A 135 -2.55 32.26 -9.13
C PRO A 135 -3.00 32.13 -7.66
N ASP A 136 -2.42 31.19 -6.95
CA ASP A 136 -2.51 31.07 -5.51
C ASP A 136 -1.48 32.05 -4.96
N PHE A 137 -1.94 33.30 -4.87
CA PHE A 137 -1.30 34.48 -4.31
C PHE A 137 -0.13 35.03 -5.13
N ASP A 138 -0.10 36.35 -5.31
CA ASP A 138 0.94 37.13 -5.99
C ASP A 138 2.31 37.10 -5.27
N GLY A 139 2.61 36.03 -4.54
CA GLY A 139 3.78 35.83 -3.70
C GLY A 139 4.53 34.53 -4.01
N LYS A 140 5.76 34.46 -3.50
CA LYS A 140 6.57 33.23 -3.53
C LYS A 140 5.88 32.20 -2.61
N PRO A 141 5.44 31.03 -3.12
CA PRO A 141 4.75 30.04 -2.30
C PRO A 141 5.70 29.57 -1.20
N ALA A 142 5.25 29.71 0.04
CA ALA A 142 6.02 29.37 1.23
C ALA A 142 5.87 27.89 1.62
N TRP A 143 5.52 27.02 0.68
CA TRP A 143 5.26 25.61 0.93
C TRP A 143 6.53 24.91 1.45
N GLY A 144 6.46 24.38 2.67
CA GLY A 144 7.60 23.67 3.29
C GLY A 144 8.07 22.48 2.47
N TRP A 145 7.14 21.75 1.85
CA TRP A 145 7.45 20.61 1.00
C TRP A 145 8.22 21.02 -0.27
N TRP A 146 7.84 22.14 -0.90
CA TRP A 146 8.51 22.62 -2.12
C TRP A 146 9.92 23.13 -1.81
N ARG A 147 10.10 23.77 -0.65
CA ARG A 147 11.43 24.13 -0.16
C ARG A 147 12.32 22.89 -0.01
N ALA A 148 11.79 21.81 0.58
CA ALA A 148 12.53 20.56 0.72
C ALA A 148 12.90 19.94 -0.65
N VAL A 149 11.99 20.00 -1.64
CA VAL A 149 12.28 19.56 -3.01
C VAL A 149 13.40 20.38 -3.65
N ARG A 150 13.38 21.71 -3.50
CA ARG A 150 14.45 22.58 -4.03
C ARG A 150 15.78 22.38 -3.32
N GLU A 151 15.76 22.25 -1.99
CA GLU A 151 16.97 21.97 -1.19
C GLU A 151 17.61 20.63 -1.57
N ALA A 152 16.82 19.67 -2.04
CA ALA A 152 17.32 18.38 -2.53
C ALA A 152 18.01 18.46 -3.90
N GLY A 153 17.75 19.51 -4.69
CA GLY A 153 18.36 19.72 -6.01
C GLY A 153 17.94 18.67 -7.06
N PRO A 154 18.76 18.48 -8.11
CA PRO A 154 18.53 17.47 -9.12
C PRO A 154 18.47 16.05 -8.56
N ARG A 155 17.51 15.26 -9.04
CA ARG A 155 17.24 13.90 -8.55
C ARG A 155 16.96 12.95 -9.71
N PRO A 156 17.43 11.69 -9.65
CA PRO A 156 17.17 10.71 -10.70
C PRO A 156 15.68 10.44 -10.90
N LEU A 157 15.28 10.32 -12.17
CA LEU A 157 13.94 9.88 -12.55
C LEU A 157 13.89 8.34 -12.59
N TYR A 158 12.84 7.81 -11.99
CA TYR A 158 12.58 6.38 -11.94
C TYR A 158 11.25 6.06 -12.62
N ARG A 159 11.24 4.85 -13.17
CA ARG A 159 10.09 4.16 -13.73
C ARG A 159 9.85 2.90 -12.92
N MET A 160 8.64 2.78 -12.37
CA MET A 160 8.18 1.55 -11.72
C MET A 160 8.13 0.39 -12.73
N PRO A 161 8.12 -0.87 -12.28
CA PRO A 161 7.90 -1.99 -13.17
C PRO A 161 6.64 -1.79 -14.01
N ASP A 162 6.72 -2.18 -15.29
CA ASP A 162 5.60 -2.15 -16.22
C ASP A 162 4.38 -2.83 -15.57
N PRO A 163 3.32 -2.06 -15.24
CA PRO A 163 2.13 -2.60 -14.59
C PRO A 163 1.28 -3.43 -15.56
N TYR A 164 1.62 -3.44 -16.85
CA TYR A 164 0.83 -3.97 -17.95
C TYR A 164 1.62 -4.98 -18.80
N VAL A 165 2.42 -5.85 -18.16
CA VAL A 165 3.33 -6.78 -18.84
C VAL A 165 2.62 -7.62 -19.92
N GLY A 166 3.06 -7.46 -21.17
CA GLY A 166 2.66 -8.25 -22.34
C GLY A 166 1.59 -7.61 -23.22
N ASP A 167 1.17 -8.31 -24.28
CA ASP A 167 0.19 -7.77 -25.26
C ASP A 167 -1.28 -7.94 -24.82
N ARG A 168 -1.52 -8.36 -23.57
CA ARG A 168 -2.87 -8.55 -23.05
C ARG A 168 -3.39 -7.23 -22.50
N GLU A 169 -4.68 -7.00 -22.69
CA GLU A 169 -5.36 -5.86 -22.08
C GLU A 169 -5.18 -5.90 -20.55
N PRO A 170 -4.72 -4.78 -19.94
CA PRO A 170 -4.54 -4.68 -18.49
C PRO A 170 -5.77 -5.17 -17.74
N PRO A 171 -5.61 -5.97 -16.66
CA PRO A 171 -6.76 -6.47 -15.92
C PRO A 171 -7.63 -5.36 -15.32
N VAL A 172 -7.02 -4.22 -14.95
CA VAL A 172 -7.74 -3.02 -14.51
C VAL A 172 -8.61 -2.42 -15.62
N ASP A 173 -8.09 -2.32 -16.85
CA ASP A 173 -8.83 -1.81 -18.01
C ASP A 173 -10.01 -2.71 -18.34
N ARG A 174 -9.80 -4.04 -18.33
CA ARG A 174 -10.88 -5.03 -18.49
C ARG A 174 -11.99 -4.86 -17.45
N ALA A 175 -11.61 -4.63 -16.19
CA ALA A 175 -12.57 -4.40 -15.11
C ALA A 175 -13.33 -3.08 -15.31
N LEU A 176 -12.63 -2.00 -15.68
CA LEU A 176 -13.23 -0.70 -15.96
C LEU A 176 -14.22 -0.76 -17.14
N VAL A 177 -13.83 -1.36 -18.27
CA VAL A 177 -14.70 -1.55 -19.44
C VAL A 177 -15.94 -2.35 -19.08
N LEU A 178 -15.80 -3.40 -18.25
CA LEU A 178 -16.96 -4.15 -17.73
C LEU A 178 -17.88 -3.24 -16.91
N HIS A 179 -17.30 -2.45 -16.00
CA HIS A 179 -18.04 -1.54 -15.14
C HIS A 179 -18.79 -0.47 -15.93
N GLU A 180 -18.13 0.19 -16.89
CA GLU A 180 -18.71 1.22 -17.75
C GLU A 180 -19.89 0.68 -18.56
N ARG A 181 -19.78 -0.55 -19.06
CA ARG A 181 -20.82 -1.18 -19.89
C ARG A 181 -22.04 -1.65 -19.09
N THR A 182 -21.85 -2.03 -17.84
CA THR A 182 -22.88 -2.73 -17.04
C THR A 182 -23.40 -1.94 -15.86
N GLY A 183 -22.62 -0.98 -15.35
CA GLY A 183 -22.83 -0.35 -14.05
C GLY A 183 -22.64 -1.30 -12.86
N ASP A 184 -22.18 -2.53 -13.08
CA ASP A 184 -22.07 -3.55 -12.04
C ASP A 184 -20.79 -3.33 -11.21
N GLY A 185 -20.94 -2.68 -10.05
CA GLY A 185 -19.86 -2.51 -9.08
C GLY A 185 -19.41 -3.82 -8.42
N THR A 186 -20.28 -4.83 -8.36
CA THR A 186 -19.92 -6.14 -7.78
C THR A 186 -19.07 -6.94 -8.76
N GLY A 187 -19.47 -6.99 -10.04
CA GLY A 187 -18.68 -7.58 -11.12
C GLY A 187 -17.32 -6.90 -11.30
N TYR A 188 -17.29 -5.56 -11.22
CA TYR A 188 -16.04 -4.79 -11.22
C TYR A 188 -15.08 -5.22 -10.10
N ARG A 189 -15.56 -5.24 -8.86
CA ARG A 189 -14.76 -5.66 -7.70
C ARG A 189 -14.32 -7.12 -7.81
N ALA A 190 -15.18 -8.01 -8.28
CA ALA A 190 -14.84 -9.43 -8.49
C ALA A 190 -13.70 -9.60 -9.51
N ALA A 191 -13.77 -8.88 -10.65
CA ALA A 191 -12.73 -8.92 -11.67
C ALA A 191 -11.36 -8.44 -11.14
N LEU A 192 -11.35 -7.37 -10.34
CA LEU A 192 -10.12 -6.88 -9.70
C LEU A 192 -9.57 -7.87 -8.66
N LEU A 193 -10.43 -8.48 -7.85
CA LEU A 193 -10.03 -9.51 -6.87
C LEU A 193 -9.43 -10.73 -7.57
N ASP A 194 -9.99 -11.15 -8.70
CA ASP A 194 -9.44 -12.26 -9.49
C ASP A 194 -8.08 -11.90 -10.10
N ALA A 195 -7.91 -10.67 -10.60
CA ALA A 195 -6.64 -10.18 -11.11
C ALA A 195 -5.53 -10.23 -10.07
N VAL A 196 -5.76 -9.71 -8.86
CA VAL A 196 -4.74 -9.70 -7.80
C VAL A 196 -4.50 -11.08 -7.16
N ARG A 197 -5.44 -12.02 -7.32
CA ARG A 197 -5.24 -13.43 -6.96
C ARG A 197 -4.31 -14.13 -7.95
N GLU A 198 -4.46 -13.83 -9.25
CA GLU A 198 -3.60 -14.35 -10.31
C GLU A 198 -2.18 -13.78 -10.19
N ASP A 199 -2.05 -12.45 -10.07
CA ASP A 199 -0.78 -11.78 -9.80
C ASP A 199 -0.94 -10.63 -8.79
N PRO A 200 -0.45 -10.80 -7.55
CA PRO A 200 -0.56 -9.77 -6.52
C PRO A 200 0.34 -8.55 -6.78
N ARG A 201 1.20 -8.57 -7.81
CA ARG A 201 2.02 -7.42 -8.22
C ARG A 201 1.23 -6.31 -8.93
N GLN A 202 -0.05 -6.54 -9.22
CA GLN A 202 -0.92 -5.57 -9.89
C GLN A 202 -1.32 -4.42 -8.96
N ILE A 203 -0.41 -3.47 -8.78
CA ILE A 203 -0.57 -2.28 -7.92
C ILE A 203 -1.86 -1.52 -8.26
N ASP A 204 -2.17 -1.39 -9.55
CA ASP A 204 -3.32 -0.62 -10.00
C ASP A 204 -4.64 -1.28 -9.62
N CYS A 205 -4.74 -2.61 -9.74
CA CYS A 205 -5.92 -3.34 -9.30
C CYS A 205 -6.15 -3.18 -7.78
N TRP A 206 -5.09 -3.18 -6.97
CA TRP A 206 -5.20 -2.88 -5.54
C TRP A 206 -5.68 -1.45 -5.28
N ALA A 207 -5.14 -0.46 -6.00
CA ALA A 207 -5.57 0.94 -5.87
C ALA A 207 -7.04 1.14 -6.27
N HIS A 208 -7.48 0.45 -7.34
CA HIS A 208 -8.86 0.45 -7.80
C HIS A 208 -9.83 -0.25 -6.81
N LEU A 209 -9.40 -1.35 -6.17
CA LEU A 209 -10.15 -1.97 -5.06
C LEU A 209 -10.30 -1.01 -3.86
N GLY A 210 -9.23 -0.30 -3.52
CA GLY A 210 -9.25 0.74 -2.50
C GLY A 210 -10.20 1.89 -2.87
N SER A 211 -10.26 2.27 -4.15
CA SER A 211 -11.14 3.33 -4.64
C SER A 211 -12.61 2.93 -4.58
N ASP A 212 -12.96 1.70 -4.98
CA ASP A 212 -14.31 1.14 -4.83
C ASP A 212 -14.74 1.15 -3.36
N ALA A 213 -13.90 0.64 -2.46
CA ALA A 213 -14.20 0.58 -1.04
C ALA A 213 -14.32 1.98 -0.42
N PHE A 214 -13.47 2.92 -0.81
CA PHE A 214 -13.53 4.31 -0.34
C PHE A 214 -14.82 5.01 -0.77
N ALA A 215 -15.28 4.79 -2.01
CA ALA A 215 -16.56 5.30 -2.48
C ALA A 215 -17.74 4.71 -1.67
N ARG A 216 -17.71 3.40 -1.42
CA ARG A 216 -18.73 2.74 -0.58
C ARG A 216 -18.75 3.23 0.87
N ALA A 217 -17.64 3.77 1.37
CA ALA A 217 -17.55 4.29 2.74
C ALA A 217 -18.52 5.45 3.05
N GLU A 218 -19.16 6.04 2.04
CA GLU A 218 -20.27 6.98 2.25
C GLU A 218 -21.51 6.33 2.87
N THR A 219 -21.76 5.06 2.57
CA THR A 219 -22.97 4.33 3.03
C THR A 219 -22.63 3.13 3.91
N ASP A 220 -21.38 2.65 3.89
CA ASP A 220 -20.89 1.54 4.70
C ASP A 220 -19.62 1.94 5.46
N SER A 221 -19.76 2.22 6.75
CA SER A 221 -18.61 2.61 7.59
C SER A 221 -17.49 1.55 7.64
N ALA A 222 -17.79 0.26 7.41
CA ALA A 222 -16.77 -0.79 7.40
C ALA A 222 -15.89 -0.73 6.13
N ALA A 223 -16.41 -0.16 5.04
CA ALA A 223 -15.71 -0.05 3.77
C ALA A 223 -14.48 0.88 3.84
N LEU A 224 -14.43 1.80 4.82
CA LEU A 224 -13.24 2.65 5.00
C LEU A 224 -12.02 1.86 5.50
N SER A 225 -12.24 0.89 6.41
CA SER A 225 -11.18 -0.04 6.84
C SER A 225 -10.74 -0.94 5.67
N GLU A 226 -11.71 -1.38 4.87
CA GLU A 226 -11.42 -2.18 3.68
C GLU A 226 -10.56 -1.39 2.67
N ALA A 227 -10.90 -0.12 2.42
CA ALA A 227 -10.13 0.78 1.58
C ALA A 227 -8.69 0.95 2.10
N LEU A 228 -8.54 1.18 3.42
CA LEU A 228 -7.23 1.28 4.06
C LEU A 228 -6.38 0.05 3.78
N GLY A 229 -6.97 -1.15 3.94
CA GLY A 229 -6.30 -2.41 3.68
C GLY A 229 -5.85 -2.58 2.24
N PHE A 230 -6.69 -2.23 1.26
CA PHE A 230 -6.33 -2.32 -0.15
C PHE A 230 -5.23 -1.32 -0.52
N TYR A 231 -5.33 -0.07 -0.06
CA TYR A 231 -4.30 0.93 -0.33
C TYR A 231 -2.97 0.62 0.35
N GLN A 232 -2.97 0.14 1.60
CA GLN A 232 -1.75 -0.35 2.25
C GLN A 232 -1.10 -1.48 1.47
N THR A 233 -1.91 -2.40 0.92
CA THR A 233 -1.40 -3.50 0.09
C THR A 233 -0.81 -2.97 -1.22
N ALA A 234 -1.50 -2.06 -1.91
CA ALA A 234 -1.02 -1.43 -3.13
C ALA A 234 0.34 -0.74 -2.93
N VAL A 235 0.45 0.08 -1.88
CA VAL A 235 1.68 0.80 -1.54
C VAL A 235 2.79 -0.17 -1.15
N ALA A 236 2.52 -1.15 -0.27
CA ALA A 236 3.55 -2.10 0.16
C ALA A 236 4.07 -2.96 -1.01
N VAL A 237 3.19 -3.37 -1.94
CA VAL A 237 3.59 -4.10 -3.15
C VAL A 237 4.46 -3.23 -4.06
N ALA A 238 4.10 -1.96 -4.24
CA ALA A 238 4.88 -1.02 -5.02
C ALA A 238 6.27 -0.78 -4.40
N GLU A 239 6.32 -0.55 -3.10
CA GLU A 239 7.55 -0.28 -2.34
C GLU A 239 8.58 -1.40 -2.43
N LEU A 240 8.18 -2.66 -2.66
CA LEU A 240 9.12 -3.74 -2.94
C LEU A 240 10.04 -3.44 -4.12
N SER A 241 9.54 -2.69 -5.11
CA SER A 241 10.30 -2.34 -6.32
C SER A 241 11.29 -1.19 -6.10
N LEU A 242 11.16 -0.44 -5.00
CA LEU A 242 11.98 0.74 -4.74
C LEU A 242 13.30 0.37 -4.02
N PRO A 243 14.42 1.05 -4.35
CA PRO A 243 15.66 0.95 -3.58
C PRO A 243 15.47 1.35 -2.12
N SER A 244 16.07 0.63 -1.16
CA SER A 244 15.91 0.80 0.30
C SER A 244 15.95 2.24 0.84
N ALA A 245 16.75 3.11 0.22
CA ALA A 245 16.87 4.53 0.54
C ALA A 245 16.40 5.42 -0.62
N PHE A 246 15.18 5.18 -1.11
CA PHE A 246 14.66 5.89 -2.27
C PHE A 246 14.59 7.41 -2.06
N SER A 247 15.29 8.15 -2.92
CA SER A 247 15.32 9.62 -2.93
C SER A 247 14.94 10.22 -4.29
N GLY A 248 14.63 9.38 -5.28
CA GLY A 248 14.34 9.79 -6.65
C GLY A 248 12.94 10.34 -6.87
N VAL A 249 12.64 10.62 -8.15
CA VAL A 249 11.34 11.12 -8.63
C VAL A 249 10.67 10.05 -9.47
N LEU A 250 9.37 9.86 -9.26
CA LEU A 250 8.49 9.03 -10.08
C LEU A 250 7.54 9.97 -10.81
N ALA A 251 7.90 10.44 -12.00
CA ALA A 251 7.08 11.41 -12.71
C ALA A 251 5.69 10.84 -13.06
N TRP A 252 4.64 11.66 -12.96
CA TRP A 252 3.26 11.26 -13.27
C TRP A 252 3.03 10.90 -14.74
N SER A 253 3.78 11.53 -15.64
CA SER A 253 3.68 11.29 -17.08
C SER A 253 4.07 9.90 -17.49
N GLU A 254 5.09 9.34 -16.84
CA GLU A 254 5.45 7.95 -16.95
C GLU A 254 4.28 7.11 -16.44
N MET A 255 3.68 6.36 -17.35
CA MET A 255 2.42 5.66 -17.13
C MET A 255 2.59 4.59 -16.07
N ASP A 256 3.77 3.96 -16.01
CA ASP A 256 4.09 2.90 -15.06
C ASP A 256 4.08 3.39 -13.61
N ASN A 257 4.29 4.69 -13.38
CA ASN A 257 4.30 5.29 -12.05
C ASN A 257 2.88 5.60 -11.53
N ARG A 258 1.90 5.75 -12.42
CA ARG A 258 0.55 6.20 -12.05
C ARG A 258 -0.18 5.27 -11.08
N PRO A 259 -0.08 3.92 -11.18
CA PRO A 259 -0.66 3.02 -10.19
C PRO A 259 -0.20 3.33 -8.76
N PHE A 260 1.09 3.59 -8.57
CA PHE A 260 1.65 3.89 -7.26
C PHE A 260 1.17 5.26 -6.73
N HIS A 261 1.12 6.27 -7.61
CA HIS A 261 0.57 7.59 -7.25
C HIS A 261 -0.91 7.54 -6.89
N ARG A 262 -1.72 6.76 -7.61
CA ARG A 262 -3.12 6.50 -7.26
C ARG A 262 -3.23 5.85 -5.88
N ALA A 263 -2.38 4.85 -5.60
CA ALA A 263 -2.34 4.16 -4.32
C ALA A 263 -1.98 5.10 -3.15
N LEU A 264 -0.92 5.91 -3.28
CA LEU A 264 -0.51 6.88 -2.25
C LEU A 264 -1.60 7.93 -1.99
N HIS A 265 -2.20 8.48 -3.05
CA HIS A 265 -3.28 9.46 -2.91
C HIS A 265 -4.47 8.89 -2.14
N GLY A 266 -4.95 7.71 -2.55
CA GLY A 266 -6.07 7.04 -1.88
C GLY A 266 -5.75 6.65 -0.44
N LEU A 267 -4.52 6.21 -0.16
CA LEU A 267 -4.05 5.90 1.19
C LEU A 267 -4.08 7.14 2.10
N GLY A 268 -3.53 8.27 1.62
CA GLY A 268 -3.53 9.53 2.35
C GLY A 268 -4.94 10.04 2.65
N LEU A 269 -5.83 10.02 1.65
CA LEU A 269 -7.25 10.39 1.83
C LEU A 269 -7.96 9.47 2.83
N THR A 270 -7.65 8.18 2.82
CA THR A 270 -8.24 7.21 3.74
C THR A 270 -7.83 7.49 5.18
N TRP A 271 -6.54 7.72 5.47
CA TRP A 271 -6.12 8.11 6.81
C TRP A 271 -6.66 9.46 7.24
N TRP A 272 -6.72 10.43 6.34
CA TRP A 272 -7.32 11.73 6.63
C TRP A 272 -8.78 11.58 7.06
N ARG A 273 -9.57 10.78 6.33
CA ARG A 273 -10.98 10.49 6.66
C ARG A 273 -11.14 9.69 7.96
N LEU A 274 -10.15 8.84 8.31
CA LEU A 274 -10.07 8.15 9.60
C LEU A 274 -9.59 9.04 10.76
N GLY A 275 -9.19 10.30 10.48
CA GLY A 275 -8.71 11.25 11.47
C GLY A 275 -7.23 11.09 11.85
N ASP A 276 -6.48 10.20 11.19
CA ASP A 276 -5.03 10.02 11.42
C ASP A 276 -4.21 10.97 10.54
N THR A 277 -4.29 12.26 10.87
CA THR A 277 -3.72 13.35 10.07
C THR A 277 -2.19 13.25 9.95
N LYS A 278 -1.50 12.66 10.93
CA LYS A 278 -0.05 12.46 10.89
C LYS A 278 0.36 11.44 9.82
N LYS A 279 -0.35 10.31 9.74
CA LYS A 279 -0.10 9.30 8.70
C LYS A 279 -0.49 9.82 7.31
N ALA A 280 -1.59 10.56 7.22
CA ALA A 280 -1.99 11.23 5.99
C ALA A 280 -0.92 12.22 5.51
N GLU A 281 -0.41 13.09 6.39
CA GLU A 281 0.65 14.05 6.07
C GLU A 281 1.94 13.35 5.60
N ALA A 282 2.34 12.25 6.24
CA ALA A 282 3.51 11.47 5.83
C ALA A 282 3.38 10.95 4.38
N VAL A 283 2.22 10.36 4.03
CA VAL A 283 2.01 9.84 2.68
C VAL A 283 1.79 10.92 1.63
N PHE A 284 1.09 12.00 1.97
CA PHE A 284 1.00 13.14 1.06
C PHE A 284 2.36 13.81 0.81
N SER A 285 3.21 13.88 1.84
CA SER A 285 4.58 14.36 1.69
C SER A 285 5.39 13.47 0.75
N ASN A 286 5.24 12.14 0.83
CA ASN A 286 5.83 11.21 -0.14
C ASN A 286 5.30 11.43 -1.56
N SER A 287 3.99 11.64 -1.75
CA SER A 287 3.41 11.94 -3.06
C SER A 287 4.02 13.19 -3.67
N LEU A 288 4.17 14.26 -2.89
CA LEU A 288 4.80 15.51 -3.36
C LEU A 288 6.31 15.37 -3.59
N TRP A 289 6.98 14.56 -2.77
CA TRP A 289 8.41 14.27 -2.94
C TRP A 289 8.70 13.53 -4.25
N THR A 290 7.90 12.50 -4.54
CA THR A 290 8.08 11.61 -5.70
C THR A 290 7.42 12.14 -6.95
N ASN A 291 6.36 12.96 -6.84
CA ASN A 291 5.75 13.69 -7.95
C ASN A 291 5.68 15.19 -7.64
N PRO A 292 6.79 15.92 -7.80
CA PRO A 292 6.85 17.36 -7.52
C PRO A 292 5.92 18.19 -8.40
N GLY A 293 5.51 17.68 -9.58
CA GLY A 293 4.54 18.37 -10.43
C GLY A 293 3.14 18.45 -9.85
N ASP A 294 2.88 17.72 -8.76
CA ASP A 294 1.61 17.69 -8.03
C ASP A 294 0.37 17.53 -8.92
N ASN A 295 0.45 16.59 -9.85
CA ASN A 295 -0.61 16.33 -10.84
C ASN A 295 -1.94 15.89 -10.19
N GLN A 296 -1.89 15.41 -8.94
CA GLN A 296 -3.06 14.97 -8.18
C GLN A 296 -3.61 16.05 -7.24
N GLY A 297 -2.97 17.23 -7.15
CA GLY A 297 -3.44 18.33 -6.30
C GLY A 297 -3.27 18.09 -4.80
N ILE A 298 -2.31 17.26 -4.40
CA ILE A 298 -1.97 16.93 -3.01
C ILE A 298 -1.57 18.16 -2.21
N ARG A 299 -1.01 19.21 -2.84
CA ARG A 299 -0.60 20.44 -2.13
C ARG A 299 -1.75 21.08 -1.35
N TYR A 300 -2.99 20.95 -1.82
CA TYR A 300 -4.18 21.47 -1.17
C TYR A 300 -4.60 20.63 0.06
N LEU A 301 -4.03 19.44 0.24
CA LEU A 301 -4.34 18.51 1.34
C LEU A 301 -3.33 18.63 2.50
N VAL A 302 -2.09 19.03 2.23
CA VAL A 302 -1.02 19.17 3.24
C VAL A 302 -0.95 20.54 3.89
N ASP A 303 -1.43 21.60 3.21
CA ASP A 303 -1.37 22.98 3.71
C ASP A 303 -2.66 23.45 4.40
N CYS A 304 -3.61 22.52 4.64
CA CYS A 304 -4.82 22.78 5.43
C CYS A 304 -4.56 22.89 6.94
N ARG A 305 -3.49 23.61 7.34
CA ARG A 305 -3.32 24.08 8.73
C ARG A 305 -3.98 25.46 8.85
N GLY A 306 -5.28 25.44 9.15
CA GLY A 306 -5.99 26.57 9.78
C GLY A 306 -5.83 26.51 11.29
#